data_AF-A0A842PDL8-F1
#
_entry.id   AF-A0A842PDL8-F1
#
_cell.length_a   1.000
_cell.length_b   1.000
_cell.length_c   1.000
_cell.angle_alpha   90.00
_cell.angle_beta   90.00
_cell.angle_gamma   90.00
#
_symmetry.space_group_name_H-M   'P 1'
#
loop_
_entity.id
_entity.type
_entity.pdbx_description
1 polymer ?
#
loop_
_entity_poly.entity_id
_entity_poly.type
_entity_poly.pdbx_seq_one_letter_code
_entity_poly.pdbx_strand_id
1 'polypeptide(L)' 'MTKSIRCSDAGKDCKWSATSQTEEDLMSKVIEHVKEEHKEIEINSESISGIKSLIKDI' A
#
# COMPACT_ATOMS: atom_id res chain seq x y z
N MET A 1 11.99 -8.24 -10.38
CA MET A 1 12.13 -6.87 -9.85
C MET A 1 11.38 -6.82 -8.54
N THR A 2 11.93 -6.16 -7.54
CA THR A 2 11.28 -6.06 -6.23
C THR A 2 10.30 -4.89 -6.31
N LYS A 3 9.10 -5.04 -5.77
CA LYS A 3 8.09 -3.99 -5.70
C LYS A 3 8.18 -3.27 -4.37
N SER A 4 7.95 -1.96 -4.38
CA SER A 4 7.95 -1.12 -3.18
C SER A 4 6.76 -0.17 -3.18
N ILE A 5 6.26 0.13 -1.98
CA ILE A 5 5.25 1.16 -1.74
C ILE A 5 5.57 1.95 -0.48
N ARG A 6 5.24 3.24 -0.49
CA ARG A 6 5.34 4.13 0.67
C ARG A 6 4.00 4.80 0.90
N CYS A 7 3.50 4.84 2.14
CA CYS A 7 2.26 5.53 2.45
C CYS A 7 2.32 7.03 2.13
N SER A 8 3.51 7.61 2.17
CA SER A 8 3.76 8.99 1.75
C SER A 8 3.48 9.24 0.27
N ASP A 9 3.60 8.21 -0.59
CA ASP A 9 3.22 8.32 -2.01
C ASP A 9 1.70 8.45 -2.18
N ALA A 10 0.90 8.01 -1.19
CA ALA A 10 -0.55 8.20 -1.13
C ALA A 10 -0.95 9.55 -0.52
N GLY A 11 0.00 10.43 -0.20
CA GLY A 11 -0.26 11.74 0.41
C GLY A 11 -0.69 11.69 1.87
N LYS A 12 -0.51 10.55 2.55
CA LYS A 12 -0.77 10.41 3.99
C LYS A 12 0.48 10.79 4.79
N ASP A 13 0.28 11.42 5.95
CA ASP A 13 1.36 11.66 6.93
C ASP A 13 1.68 10.36 7.69
N CYS A 14 2.13 9.35 6.94
CA CYS A 14 2.49 8.03 7.43
C CYS A 14 3.83 7.63 6.82
N LYS A 15 4.76 7.22 7.69
CA LYS A 15 6.13 6.83 7.32
C LYS A 15 6.26 5.35 6.96
N TRP A 16 5.15 4.62 6.96
CA TRP A 16 5.16 3.20 6.65
C TRP A 16 5.55 2.98 5.18
N SER A 17 6.36 1.94 4.97
CA SER A 17 6.75 1.48 3.66
C SER A 17 7.00 -0.02 3.68
N ALA A 18 6.81 -0.66 2.54
CA ALA A 18 7.06 -2.08 2.39
C ALA A 18 7.66 -2.41 1.03
N THR A 19 8.28 -3.58 0.98
CA THR A 19 8.78 -4.20 -0.25
C THR A 19 8.34 -5.66 -0.33
N SER A 20 8.13 -6.16 -1.55
CA SER A 20 7.88 -7.57 -1.81
C SER A 20 8.26 -7.98 -3.24
N GLN A 21 8.37 -9.28 -3.51
CA GLN A 21 8.62 -9.79 -4.85
C GLN A 21 7.38 -9.74 -5.75
N THR A 22 6.19 -9.87 -5.16
CA THR A 22 4.90 -9.88 -5.87
C THR A 22 4.03 -8.72 -5.40
N GLU A 23 3.12 -8.29 -6.29
CA GLU A 23 2.11 -7.28 -5.95
C GLU A 23 1.15 -7.80 -4.88
N GLU A 24 0.76 -9.07 -4.94
CA GLU A 24 -0.17 -9.70 -3.99
C GLU A 24 0.37 -9.71 -2.56
N ASP A 25 1.63 -10.09 -2.36
CA ASP A 25 2.26 -10.04 -1.03
C ASP A 25 2.38 -8.60 -0.53
N LEU A 26 2.71 -7.66 -1.42
CA LEU A 26 2.83 -6.26 -1.04
C LEU A 26 1.48 -5.69 -0.64
N MET A 27 0.43 -5.97 -1.42
CA MET A 27 -0.94 -5.55 -1.15
C MET A 27 -1.47 -6.15 0.15
N SER A 28 -1.14 -7.39 0.48
CA SER A 28 -1.54 -8.00 1.75
C SER A 28 -1.00 -7.21 2.95
N LYS A 29 0.28 -6.83 2.90
CA LYS A 29 0.91 -5.98 3.93
C LYS A 29 0.27 -4.59 4.01
N VAL A 30 -0.07 -3.99 2.86
CA VAL A 30 -0.71 -2.67 2.81
C VAL A 30 -2.11 -2.73 3.42
N ILE A 31 -2.90 -3.75 3.09
CA ILE A 31 -4.26 -3.90 3.61
C ILE A 31 -4.24 -4.06 5.13
N GLU A 32 -3.31 -4.86 5.66
CA GLU A 32 -3.11 -5.02 7.11
C GLU A 32 -2.77 -3.68 7.76
N HIS A 33 -1.77 -2.97 7.22
CA HIS A 33 -1.38 -1.65 7.71
C HIS A 33 -2.54 -0.64 7.71
N VAL A 34 -3.32 -0.58 6.62
CA VAL A 34 -4.47 0.33 6.53
C VAL A 34 -5.55 -0.03 7.56
N LYS A 35 -5.82 -1.32 7.78
CA LYS A 35 -6.79 -1.76 8.80
C LYS A 35 -6.35 -1.43 10.23
N GLU A 36 -5.06 -1.38 10.49
CA GLU A 36 -4.54 -1.09 11.84
C GLU A 36 -4.38 0.41 12.10
N GLU A 37 -3.74 1.13 11.18
CA GLU A 37 -3.30 2.53 11.37
C GLU A 37 -4.24 3.54 10.71
N HIS A 38 -5.01 3.12 9.70
CA HIS A 38 -5.86 3.99 8.89
C HIS A 38 -7.29 3.44 8.78
N LYS A 39 -7.90 3.09 9.92
CA LYS A 39 -9.25 2.50 10.04
C LYS A 39 -10.37 3.31 9.37
N GLU A 40 -10.14 4.60 9.12
CA GLU A 40 -11.04 5.50 8.39
C GLU A 40 -11.06 5.23 6.87
N ILE A 41 -10.05 4.55 6.33
CA ILE A 41 -9.95 4.22 4.91
C ILE A 41 -10.72 2.94 4.66
N GLU A 42 -11.79 3.04 3.87
CA GLU A 42 -12.51 1.88 3.39
C GLU A 42 -11.68 1.13 2.33
N ILE A 43 -11.43 -0.16 2.57
CA ILE A 43 -10.77 -1.04 1.61
C ILE A 43 -11.82 -1.53 0.60
N ASN A 44 -11.94 -0.81 -0.51
CA ASN A 44 -12.77 -1.20 -1.66
C ASN A 44 -11.93 -1.24 -2.94
N SER A 45 -12.55 -1.63 -4.07
CA SER A 45 -11.86 -1.80 -5.35
C SER A 45 -11.19 -0.53 -5.87
N GLU A 46 -11.74 0.65 -5.56
CA GLU A 46 -11.17 1.95 -5.96
C GLU A 46 -9.92 2.25 -5.13
N SER A 47 -10.01 2.14 -3.79
CA SER A 47 -8.87 2.30 -2.88
C SER A 47 -7.73 1.35 -3.25
N ILE A 48 -8.06 0.08 -3.52
CA ILE A 48 -7.08 -0.93 -3.93
C ILE A 48 -6.41 -0.56 -5.25
N SER A 49 -7.17 -0.12 -6.25
CA SER A 49 -6.60 0.29 -7.54
C SER A 49 -5.70 1.51 -7.40
N GLY A 50 -6.10 2.49 -6.58
CA GLY A 50 -5.29 3.66 -6.25
C GLY A 50 -3.96 3.27 -5.59
N ILE A 51 -4.02 2.41 -4.56
CA ILE A 51 -2.83 1.89 -3.88
C ILE A 51 -1.90 1.15 -4.85
N LYS A 52 -2.45 0.27 -5.69
CA LYS A 52 -1.69 -0.48 -6.70
C LYS A 52 -0.96 0.44 -7.67
N SER A 53 -1.58 1.55 -8.08
CA SER A 53 -0.97 2.53 -8.97
C SER A 53 0.23 3.27 -8.35
N LEU A 54 0.42 3.20 -7.02
CA LEU A 54 1.55 3.80 -6.31
C LEU A 54 2.73 2.84 -6.14
N ILE A 55 2.55 1.56 -6.47
CA ILE A 55 3.60 0.55 -6.38
C ILE A 55 4.65 0.84 -7.45
N LYS A 56 5.91 0.84 -7.03
CA LYS A 56 7.07 1.08 -7.90
C LYS A 56 7.95 -0.16 -7.93
N ASP A 57 8.45 -0.53 -9.10
CA ASP A 57 9.53 -1.51 -9.21
C ASP A 57 10.87 -0.86 -8.82
N ILE A 58 11.68 -1.60 -8.07
CA ILE A 58 13.02 -1.25 -7.59
C ILE A 58 14.00 -2.41 -7.79
#